data_AF-A0A970N683-F1
#
_entry.id   AF-A0A970N683-F1
#
_cell.length_a   1.000
_cell.length_b   1.000
_cell.length_c   1.000
_cell.angle_alpha   90.00
_cell.angle_beta   90.00
_cell.angle_gamma   90.00
#
_symmetry.space_group_name_H-M   'P 1'
#
loop_
_entity.id
_entity.type
_entity.pdbx_description
1 polymer ?
#
loop_
_entity_poly.entity_id
_entity_poly.type
_entity_poly.pdbx_seq_one_letter_code
_entity_poly.pdbx_strand_id
1 'polypeptide(L)'
;MAANIFCHSKYRKRFYCDYKGVENNLDLWEFVIRSSNDMLWNLNKEDEFRCYVYLDNNGIIARIDVHLTSHLESGISYLLETDYVLFDRKLVASETMMKLLPNAINNDTPELLVKINYSDFQER
;
A
#
# COMPACT_ATOMS: atom_id res chain seq x y z
N MET A 1 -17.05 1.88 2.44
CA MET A 1 -17.39 0.43 2.47
C MET A 1 -16.22 -0.42 2.98
N ALA A 2 -14.99 -0.24 2.47
CA ALA A 2 -13.81 -1.00 2.88
C ALA A 2 -13.42 -0.86 4.38
N ALA A 3 -13.52 0.34 4.96
CA ALA A 3 -13.21 0.58 6.37
C ALA A 3 -14.02 -0.31 7.34
N ASN A 4 -15.28 -0.61 7.01
CA ASN A 4 -16.13 -1.45 7.84
C ASN A 4 -15.66 -2.91 7.86
N ILE A 5 -15.00 -3.39 6.81
CA ILE A 5 -14.53 -4.77 6.71
C ILE A 5 -13.33 -5.01 7.64
N PHE A 6 -12.44 -4.01 7.79
CA PHE A 6 -11.32 -4.08 8.74
C PHE A 6 -11.77 -4.08 10.21
N CYS A 7 -12.85 -3.38 10.51
CA CYS A 7 -13.42 -3.30 11.86
C CYS A 7 -14.33 -4.49 12.21
N HIS A 8 -14.77 -5.28 11.23
CA HIS A 8 -15.72 -6.36 11.45
C HIS A 8 -15.01 -7.64 11.95
N SER A 9 -15.37 -8.11 13.15
CA SER A 9 -14.73 -9.23 13.85
C SER A 9 -14.61 -10.52 13.00
N LYS A 10 -15.66 -10.85 12.21
CA LYS A 10 -15.67 -11.99 11.28
C LYS A 10 -14.53 -11.98 10.26
N TYR A 11 -14.11 -10.81 9.79
CA TYR A 11 -13.15 -10.64 8.70
C TYR A 11 -11.76 -10.22 9.19
N ARG A 12 -11.65 -9.74 10.43
CA ARG A 12 -10.36 -9.37 11.06
C ARG A 12 -9.31 -10.48 10.98
N LYS A 13 -9.70 -11.76 11.07
CA LYS A 13 -8.77 -12.90 10.93
C LYS A 13 -8.08 -13.02 9.57
N ARG A 14 -8.56 -12.29 8.55
CA ARG A 14 -8.01 -12.28 7.18
C ARG A 14 -7.03 -11.13 6.96
N PHE A 15 -6.94 -10.23 7.94
CA PHE A 15 -6.02 -9.11 7.98
C PHE A 15 -4.92 -9.42 9.00
N TYR A 16 -3.67 -9.35 8.56
CA TYR A 16 -2.52 -9.52 9.42
C TYR A 16 -1.75 -8.22 9.49
N CYS A 17 -1.31 -7.88 10.70
CA CYS A 17 -0.47 -6.72 10.99
C CYS A 17 0.72 -7.23 11.80
N ASP A 18 1.93 -6.94 11.34
CA ASP A 18 3.16 -7.39 11.98
C ASP A 18 4.19 -6.28 12.04
N TYR A 19 4.91 -6.20 13.15
CA TYR A 19 6.04 -5.29 13.27
C TYR A 19 7.28 -5.97 12.70
N LYS A 20 7.91 -5.34 11.70
CA LYS A 20 9.06 -5.93 10.98
C LYS A 20 10.41 -5.42 11.50
N GLY A 21 10.41 -4.49 12.44
CA GLY A 21 11.62 -3.88 12.97
C GLY A 21 11.81 -2.46 12.43
N VAL A 22 13.06 -2.01 12.43
CA VAL A 22 13.45 -0.67 11.99
C VAL A 22 14.19 -0.76 10.66
N GLU A 23 13.74 0.00 9.67
CA GLU A 23 14.38 0.15 8.36
C GLU A 23 14.62 1.62 8.08
N ASN A 24 15.85 2.01 7.74
CA ASN A 24 16.23 3.41 7.49
C ASN A 24 15.83 4.39 8.61
N ASN A 25 15.93 3.97 9.88
CA ASN A 25 15.48 4.71 11.06
C ASN A 25 13.95 4.96 11.14
N LEU A 26 13.16 4.14 10.44
CA LEU A 26 11.70 4.17 10.51
C LEU A 26 11.18 2.84 11.04
N ASP A 27 10.20 2.89 11.94
CA ASP A 27 9.50 1.70 12.42
C ASP A 27 8.62 1.14 11.31
N LEU A 28 8.85 -0.11 10.91
CA LEU A 28 8.16 -0.76 9.80
C LEU A 28 7.05 -1.70 10.28
N TRP A 29 5.84 -1.47 9.79
CA TRP A 29 4.68 -2.33 9.98
C TRP A 29 4.22 -2.90 8.65
N GLU A 30 4.06 -4.22 8.59
CA GLU A 30 3.52 -4.92 7.42
C GLU A 30 2.05 -5.28 7.64
N PHE A 31 1.21 -4.90 6.69
CA PHE A 31 -0.19 -5.22 6.62
C PHE A 31 -0.46 -6.12 5.41
N VAL A 32 -1.03 -7.30 5.64
CA VAL A 32 -1.31 -8.28 4.58
C VAL A 32 -2.78 -8.66 4.58
N ILE A 33 -3.37 -8.70 3.40
CA ILE A 33 -4.68 -9.32 3.17
C ILE A 33 -4.43 -10.65 2.46
N ARG A 34 -4.72 -11.76 3.15
CA ARG A 34 -4.57 -13.10 2.55
C ARG A 34 -5.75 -13.45 1.66
N SER A 35 -5.47 -14.23 0.63
CA SER A 35 -6.48 -14.85 -0.23
C SER A 35 -7.51 -15.64 0.58
N SER A 36 -8.78 -15.53 0.18
CA SER A 36 -9.87 -16.30 0.79
C SER A 36 -10.97 -16.54 -0.25
N ASN A 37 -11.72 -17.63 -0.11
CA ASN A 37 -12.83 -17.93 -1.02
C ASN A 37 -13.94 -16.86 -1.04
N ASP A 38 -14.11 -16.10 0.05
CA ASP A 38 -14.99 -14.93 0.09
C ASP A 38 -14.14 -13.64 0.04
N MET A 39 -13.75 -13.20 -1.16
CA MET A 39 -13.00 -11.95 -1.33
C MET A 39 -13.95 -10.74 -1.23
N LEU A 40 -13.89 -10.04 -0.10
CA LEU A 40 -14.69 -8.82 0.14
C LEU A 40 -13.97 -7.53 -0.26
N TRP A 41 -12.73 -7.68 -0.76
CA TRP A 41 -11.79 -6.59 -0.96
C TRP A 41 -11.65 -6.18 -2.43
N ASN A 42 -12.52 -6.69 -3.31
CA ASN A 42 -12.42 -6.56 -4.77
C ASN A 42 -11.05 -6.99 -5.32
N LEU A 43 -10.35 -7.88 -4.60
CA LEU A 43 -9.13 -8.55 -5.04
C LEU A 43 -9.50 -9.90 -5.64
N ASN A 44 -8.79 -10.34 -6.67
CA ASN A 44 -9.01 -11.69 -7.17
C ASN A 44 -8.48 -12.71 -6.17
N LYS A 45 -9.03 -13.92 -6.22
CA LYS A 45 -8.74 -14.98 -5.24
C LYS A 45 -7.24 -15.26 -5.10
N GLU A 46 -6.48 -15.12 -6.17
CA GLU A 46 -5.05 -15.42 -6.21
C GLU A 46 -4.17 -14.18 -6.07
N ASP A 47 -4.76 -12.98 -6.07
CA ASP A 47 -3.97 -11.75 -5.94
C ASP A 47 -3.42 -11.61 -4.51
N GLU A 48 -2.19 -11.11 -4.43
CA GLU A 48 -1.56 -10.76 -3.17
C GLU A 48 -1.54 -9.24 -2.99
N PHE A 49 -2.05 -8.77 -1.85
CA PHE A 49 -1.99 -7.37 -1.47
C PHE A 49 -1.19 -7.21 -0.17
N ARG A 50 -0.14 -6.39 -0.23
CA ARG A 50 0.70 -6.04 0.92
C ARG A 50 0.78 -4.51 1.02
N CYS A 51 0.78 -4.02 2.24
CA CYS A 51 0.94 -2.61 2.56
C CYS A 51 1.97 -2.50 3.68
N TYR A 52 3.01 -1.72 3.45
CA TYR A 52 4.06 -1.42 4.41
C TYR A 52 3.88 0.01 4.88
N VAL A 53 3.84 0.21 6.19
CA VAL A 53 3.72 1.53 6.80
C VAL A 53 4.96 1.80 7.62
N TYR A 54 5.65 2.88 7.27
CA TYR A 54 6.86 3.34 7.92
C TYR A 54 6.52 4.52 8.81
N LEU A 55 6.88 4.45 10.09
CA LEU A 55 6.66 5.52 11.07
C LEU A 55 8.00 6.14 11.47
N ASP A 56 8.01 7.46 11.65
CA ASP A 56 9.15 8.17 12.22
C ASP A 56 9.27 7.93 13.74
N ASN A 57 10.32 8.48 14.35
CA ASN A 57 10.57 8.37 15.80
C ASN A 57 9.45 8.96 16.69
N ASN A 58 8.50 9.71 16.12
CA ASN A 58 7.35 10.27 16.83
C ASN A 58 6.07 9.46 16.57
N GLY A 59 6.15 8.35 15.82
CA GLY A 59 5.01 7.54 15.41
C GLY A 59 4.18 8.16 14.28
N ILE A 60 4.72 9.15 13.56
CA ILE A 60 4.05 9.78 12.42
C ILE A 60 4.39 8.97 11.16
N ILE A 61 3.38 8.74 10.32
CA ILE A 61 3.58 8.06 9.03
C ILE A 61 4.56 8.88 8.18
N ALA A 62 5.70 8.29 7.86
CA ALA A 62 6.69 8.86 6.96
C ALA A 62 6.50 8.34 5.52
N ARG A 63 6.10 7.08 5.39
CA ARG A 63 5.90 6.41 4.10
C ARG A 63 4.85 5.31 4.17
N ILE A 64 4.13 5.12 3.07
CA ILE A 64 3.28 3.94 2.84
C ILE A 64 3.63 3.34 1.47
N ASP A 65 3.98 2.06 1.47
CA ASP A 65 4.25 1.30 0.24
C ASP A 65 3.18 0.23 0.06
N VAL A 66 2.56 0.17 -1.11
CA VAL A 66 1.48 -0.76 -1.43
C VAL A 66 1.87 -1.60 -2.63
N HIS A 67 1.86 -2.91 -2.44
CA HIS A 67 2.18 -3.88 -3.47
C HIS A 67 0.95 -4.71 -3.79
N LEU A 68 0.53 -4.70 -5.05
CA LEU A 68 -0.42 -5.65 -5.59
C LEU A 68 0.29 -6.54 -6.60
N THR A 69 0.28 -7.84 -6.34
CA THR A 69 0.70 -8.85 -7.31
C THR A 69 -0.54 -9.52 -7.89
N SER A 70 -0.85 -9.19 -9.15
CA SER A 70 -1.99 -9.74 -9.86
C SER A 70 -1.65 -11.10 -10.45
N HIS A 71 -2.55 -12.08 -10.31
CA HIS A 71 -2.45 -13.40 -10.96
C HIS A 71 -3.46 -13.58 -12.10
N LEU A 72 -4.22 -12.54 -12.46
CA LEU A 72 -5.06 -12.54 -13.65
C LEU A 72 -4.24 -12.37 -14.93
N GLU A 73 -4.59 -13.10 -15.98
CA GLU A 73 -3.90 -13.08 -17.29
C GLU A 73 -3.94 -11.69 -17.94
N SER A 74 -5.07 -10.99 -17.80
CA SER A 74 -5.26 -9.61 -18.24
C SER A 74 -5.03 -8.57 -17.15
N GLY A 75 -4.52 -8.97 -15.99
CA GLY A 75 -4.30 -8.09 -14.84
C GLY A 75 -2.97 -7.35 -14.92
N ILE A 76 -2.77 -6.41 -14.01
CA ILE A 76 -1.53 -5.61 -13.88
C ILE A 76 -1.12 -5.65 -12.41
N SER A 77 0.16 -5.90 -12.15
CA SER A 77 0.74 -5.74 -10.82
C SER A 77 1.16 -4.29 -10.63
N TYR A 78 1.19 -3.79 -9.39
CA TYR A 78 1.74 -2.47 -9.14
C TYR A 78 2.47 -2.38 -7.81
N LEU A 79 3.44 -1.46 -7.78
CA LEU A 79 4.01 -0.89 -6.56
C LEU A 79 3.58 0.57 -6.49
N LEU A 80 3.15 1.01 -5.31
CA LEU A 80 2.78 2.38 -5.04
C LEU A 80 3.47 2.81 -3.76
N GLU A 81 4.49 3.64 -3.88
CA GLU A 81 5.26 4.17 -2.75
C GLU A 81 4.84 5.63 -2.57
N THR A 82 4.44 6.02 -1.36
CA THR A 82 4.05 7.40 -1.05
C THR A 82 4.74 7.88 0.20
N ASP A 83 5.53 8.93 0.06
CA ASP A 83 6.14 9.65 1.18
C ASP A 83 5.17 10.71 1.69
N TYR A 84 5.18 10.92 3.01
CA TYR A 84 4.31 11.86 3.70
C TYR A 84 5.12 12.83 4.56
N VAL A 85 4.58 14.04 4.69
CA VAL A 85 5.10 15.08 5.57
C VAL A 85 3.96 15.67 6.39
N LEU A 86 4.30 16.27 7.54
CA LEU A 86 3.36 17.09 8.27
C LEU A 86 3.38 18.53 7.73
N PHE A 87 2.22 19.00 7.29
CA PHE A 87 1.97 20.38 6.91
C PHE A 87 0.78 20.91 7.71
N ASP A 88 0.95 22.00 8.47
CA ASP A 88 -0.08 22.53 9.38
C ASP A 88 -0.75 21.44 10.25
N ARG A 89 0.09 20.59 10.87
CA ARG A 89 -0.34 19.43 11.70
C ARG A 89 -1.21 18.40 10.97
N LYS A 90 -1.30 18.45 9.64
CA LYS A 90 -1.98 17.47 8.80
C LYS A 90 -0.95 16.66 8.05
N LEU A 91 -1.21 15.35 7.96
CA LEU A 91 -0.42 14.46 7.13
C LEU A 91 -0.79 14.68 5.66
N VAL A 92 0.18 15.05 4.84
CA VAL A 92 0.01 15.26 3.39
C VAL A 92 1.06 14.46 2.62
N ALA A 93 0.68 13.93 1.46
CA ALA A 93 1.63 13.23 0.59
C ALA A 93 2.59 14.24 -0.04
N SER A 94 3.89 14.01 0.05
CA SER A 94 4.92 14.86 -0.58
C SER A 94 5.38 14.32 -1.92
N GLU A 95 5.44 12.99 -2.04
CA GLU A 95 5.89 12.31 -3.25
C GLU A 95 5.13 10.98 -3.37
N THR A 96 4.68 10.64 -4.57
CA THR A 96 4.12 9.32 -4.90
C THR A 96 4.83 8.78 -6.13
N MET A 97 5.35 7.56 -6.01
CA MET A 97 5.87 6.77 -7.11
C MET A 97 4.94 5.59 -7.36
N MET A 98 4.41 5.49 -8.57
CA MET A 98 3.62 4.34 -9.02
C MET A 98 4.41 3.61 -10.10
N LYS A 99 4.59 2.31 -9.89
CA LYS A 99 5.22 1.40 -10.83
C LYS A 99 4.21 0.35 -11.26
N LEU A 100 3.76 0.40 -12.52
CA LEU A 100 2.99 -0.70 -13.11
C LEU A 100 3.95 -1.75 -13.64
N LEU A 101 3.67 -2.99 -13.30
CA LEU A 101 4.51 -4.15 -13.58
C LEU A 101 3.68 -5.20 -14.33
N PRO A 102 4.33 -6.09 -15.10
CA PRO A 102 3.67 -7.28 -15.58
C PRO A 102 3.03 -8.08 -14.44
N ASN A 103 1.97 -8.81 -14.76
CA ASN A 103 1.32 -9.67 -13.79
C ASN A 103 2.14 -10.95 -13.55
N ALA A 104 1.79 -11.72 -12.52
CA ALA A 104 2.57 -12.88 -12.09
C ALA A 104 2.65 -14.01 -13.14
N ILE A 105 1.78 -14.00 -14.16
CA ILE A 105 1.65 -15.07 -15.15
C ILE A 105 1.88 -14.61 -16.60
N ASN A 106 1.97 -13.31 -16.86
CA ASN A 106 2.21 -12.73 -18.18
C ASN A 106 3.16 -11.52 -18.09
N ASN A 107 4.26 -11.60 -18.85
CA ASN A 107 5.32 -10.59 -18.95
C ASN A 107 5.17 -9.62 -20.14
N ASP A 108 4.06 -9.67 -20.87
CA ASP A 108 3.85 -8.88 -22.09
C ASP A 108 3.59 -7.38 -21.81
N THR A 109 3.28 -7.02 -20.56
CA THR A 109 2.98 -5.63 -20.20
C THR A 109 4.28 -4.87 -19.88
N PRO A 110 4.60 -3.79 -20.62
CA PRO A 110 5.79 -3.00 -20.34
C PRO A 110 5.68 -2.31 -18.99
N GLU A 111 6.80 -2.22 -18.29
CA GLU A 111 6.91 -1.46 -17.05
C GLU A 111 6.59 0.02 -17.31
N LEU A 112 5.71 0.60 -16.49
CA LEU A 112 5.44 2.03 -16.49
C LEU A 112 5.78 2.59 -15.11
N LEU A 113 6.62 3.62 -15.09
CA LEU A 113 6.93 4.38 -13.88
C LEU A 113 6.32 5.77 -13.98
N VAL A 114 5.50 6.13 -13.00
CA VAL A 114 4.92 7.46 -12.83
C VAL A 114 5.41 8.02 -11.50
N LYS A 115 6.03 9.19 -11.54
CA LYS A 115 6.45 9.92 -10.35
C LYS A 115 5.67 11.22 -10.23
N ILE A 116 5.01 11.43 -9.09
CA ILE A 116 4.22 12.61 -8.76
C ILE A 116 4.87 13.29 -7.57
N ASN A 117 5.30 14.54 -7.74
CA ASN A 117 5.78 15.36 -6.64
C ASN A 117 4.68 16.37 -6.28
N TYR A 118 4.32 16.44 -5.02
CA TYR A 118 3.35 17.40 -4.52
C TYR A 118 4.09 18.61 -3.95
N SER A 119 3.90 19.76 -4.58
CA SER A 119 4.44 21.05 -4.15
C SER A 119 3.31 22.05 -3.89
N ASP A 120 3.66 23.22 -3.36
CA ASP A 120 2.72 24.33 -3.12
C ASP A 120 1.58 24.02 -2.15
N PHE A 121 1.91 23.40 -1.00
CA PHE A 121 1.02 23.43 0.16
C PHE A 121 0.89 24.89 0.63
N GLN A 122 -0.04 25.65 0.04
CA GLN A 122 -0.25 27.04 0.40
C GLN A 122 -0.81 27.11 1.82
N GLU A 123 -0.01 27.69 2.72
CA GLU A 123 -0.48 28.20 4.01
C GLU A 123 -1.66 29.16 3.73
N ARG A 124 -2.82 28.86 4.29
CA ARG A 124 -3.93 29.81 4.38
C ARG A 124 -4.03 30.34 5.79
#